data_AF-A0A848K8P5-F1
#
_entry.id   AF-A0A848K8P5-F1
#
_cell.length_a   1.000
_cell.length_b   1.000
_cell.length_c   1.000
_cell.angle_alpha   90.00
_cell.angle_beta   90.00
_cell.angle_gamma   90.00
#
_symmetry.space_group_name_H-M   'P 1'
#
loop_
_entity.id
_entity.type
_entity.pdbx_description
1 polymer ?
#
loop_
_entity_poly.entity_id
_entity_poly.type
_entity_poly.pdbx_seq_one_letter_code
_entity_poly.pdbx_strand_id
1 'polypeptide(L)'
;MYRHRRSLVACVVGAFALLPTACLPDDGTAGLPDTTTPTPPSSATATVTTQPATSASVTQTSHTVSPIPIGAVPGNPDAVTALSPWAADLLNADITVLEQKCWTMAPQNIDEMYADKDAIAAALATPGIDGQFAVIWTGPVATVSVKRNEIASGYACPRVYPTGSDAAFNDADARHAVRRYLSRFVGKPVNAADVEDKYRLVCAGSTLANNPGRLTGTTGFEDAEITTSGSSDGFATVTAPVTNSSGITATKEFSLAIGPDGYCIADISP
;
A
#
# COMPACT_ATOMS: atom_id res chain seq x y z
N MET A 1 -21.46 15.84 -44.94
CA MET A 1 -20.57 15.47 -46.07
C MET A 1 -19.37 14.73 -45.49
N TYR A 2 -19.18 13.46 -45.90
CA TYR A 2 -17.91 12.73 -46.12
C TYR A 2 -16.75 12.92 -45.09
N ARG A 3 -16.19 11.91 -44.40
CA ARG A 3 -15.91 10.51 -44.78
C ARG A 3 -15.78 9.61 -43.54
N HIS A 4 -16.36 8.42 -43.67
CA HIS A 4 -15.93 7.20 -42.98
C HIS A 4 -14.44 6.90 -43.26
N ARG A 5 -13.73 6.42 -42.22
CA ARG A 5 -12.65 5.44 -42.39
C ARG A 5 -12.86 4.28 -41.42
N ARG A 6 -13.33 3.17 -42.00
CA ARG A 6 -13.17 1.80 -41.53
C ARG A 6 -11.72 1.37 -41.79
N SER A 7 -11.20 0.49 -40.93
CA SER A 7 -10.19 -0.57 -41.19
C SER A 7 -9.53 -0.92 -39.85
N LEU A 8 -9.19 -2.16 -39.49
CA LEU A 8 -9.50 -3.50 -39.99
C LEU A 8 -8.98 -4.44 -38.89
N VAL A 9 -9.75 -5.46 -38.56
CA VAL A 9 -9.40 -6.56 -37.66
C VAL A 9 -8.29 -7.40 -38.28
N ALA A 10 -7.29 -7.81 -37.49
CA ALA A 10 -6.37 -8.88 -37.83
C ALA A 10 -6.18 -9.82 -36.61
N CYS A 11 -6.95 -10.91 -36.62
CA CYS A 11 -6.69 -12.09 -35.79
C CYS A 11 -5.42 -12.78 -36.30
N VAL A 12 -4.49 -13.11 -35.41
CA VAL A 12 -3.48 -14.14 -35.66
C VAL A 12 -3.67 -15.23 -34.62
N VAL A 13 -4.14 -16.38 -35.11
CA VAL A 13 -4.22 -17.66 -34.40
C VAL A 13 -2.83 -18.28 -34.47
N GLY A 14 -2.22 -18.55 -33.31
CA GLY A 14 -0.95 -19.28 -33.20
C GLY A 14 -1.11 -20.44 -32.23
N ALA A 15 -1.35 -21.63 -32.76
CA ALA A 15 -1.41 -22.89 -32.04
C ALA A 15 -0.05 -23.60 -32.09
N PHE A 16 0.52 -23.96 -30.95
CA PHE A 16 1.63 -24.93 -30.80
C PHE A 16 1.50 -25.58 -29.41
N ALA A 17 0.99 -26.81 -29.30
CA ALA A 17 1.69 -28.09 -29.44
C ALA A 17 2.03 -28.68 -28.05
N LEU A 18 1.15 -29.59 -27.62
CA LEU A 18 1.36 -30.53 -26.51
C LEU A 18 2.39 -31.60 -26.91
N LEU A 19 3.30 -31.93 -26.00
CA LEU A 19 4.01 -33.22 -26.01
C LEU A 19 3.99 -33.82 -24.59
N PRO A 20 3.52 -35.06 -24.41
CA PRO A 20 3.65 -35.82 -23.18
C PRO A 20 4.94 -36.64 -23.21
N THR A 21 5.59 -36.80 -22.05
CA THR A 21 6.58 -37.87 -21.84
C THR A 21 6.20 -38.67 -20.60
N ALA A 22 6.29 -39.98 -20.75
CA ALA A 22 5.71 -41.02 -19.91
C ALA A 22 6.79 -41.83 -19.15
N CYS A 23 6.31 -42.58 -18.14
CA CYS A 23 6.85 -43.82 -17.51
C CYS A 23 8.12 -43.69 -16.61
N LEU A 24 8.02 -43.87 -15.27
CA LEU A 24 7.94 -45.11 -14.43
C LEU A 24 9.33 -45.78 -14.21
N PRO A 25 9.57 -46.65 -13.20
CA PRO A 25 9.21 -46.71 -11.76
C PRO A 25 10.43 -47.15 -10.86
N ASP A 26 10.14 -47.67 -9.64
CA ASP A 26 10.99 -48.53 -8.74
C ASP A 26 12.10 -47.87 -7.90
N ASP A 27 12.41 -48.24 -6.65
CA ASP A 27 11.98 -49.28 -5.69
C ASP A 27 12.53 -48.82 -4.31
N GLY A 28 11.81 -48.83 -3.18
CA GLY A 28 11.73 -49.99 -2.29
C GLY A 28 12.74 -49.92 -1.13
N THR A 29 12.31 -49.55 0.09
CA THR A 29 12.64 -50.32 1.31
C THR A 29 11.68 -50.00 2.46
N ALA A 30 10.93 -51.02 2.86
CA ALA A 30 10.18 -51.07 4.11
C ALA A 30 11.06 -51.62 5.24
N GLY A 31 10.85 -51.12 6.46
CA GLY A 31 11.38 -51.67 7.70
C GLY A 31 10.59 -51.12 8.90
N LEU A 32 9.65 -51.93 9.38
CA LEU A 32 8.73 -51.70 10.49
C LEU A 32 9.42 -51.98 11.87
N PRO A 33 8.74 -51.73 13.02
CA PRO A 33 9.33 -51.21 14.25
C PRO A 33 9.69 -52.30 15.27
N ASP A 34 10.50 -51.95 16.26
CA ASP A 34 10.61 -52.71 17.50
C ASP A 34 10.29 -51.85 18.73
N THR A 35 9.38 -52.39 19.54
CA THR A 35 8.97 -51.92 20.87
C THR A 35 9.64 -52.83 21.90
N THR A 36 10.23 -52.28 22.97
CA THR A 36 10.29 -52.91 24.31
C THR A 36 10.84 -51.92 25.36
N THR A 37 10.25 -51.99 26.56
CA THR A 37 10.27 -51.04 27.69
C THR A 37 11.23 -51.55 28.82
N PRO A 38 11.22 -51.03 30.09
CA PRO A 38 12.04 -49.96 30.72
C PRO A 38 13.09 -50.41 31.79
N THR A 39 13.74 -49.42 32.46
CA THR A 39 14.27 -49.34 33.89
C THR A 39 15.82 -49.34 34.05
N PRO A 40 16.48 -48.72 35.08
CA PRO A 40 16.17 -47.65 36.07
C PRO A 40 17.12 -46.40 35.99
N PRO A 41 16.94 -45.33 36.82
CA PRO A 41 17.87 -44.20 36.84
C PRO A 41 19.07 -44.49 37.74
N SER A 42 20.28 -44.21 37.26
CA SER A 42 21.49 -44.14 38.10
C SER A 42 21.97 -42.71 38.20
N SER A 43 21.98 -42.20 39.42
CA SER A 43 22.47 -40.90 39.82
C SER A 43 23.91 -40.66 39.36
N ALA A 44 24.13 -39.55 38.65
CA ALA A 44 25.45 -38.98 38.47
C ALA A 44 25.40 -37.51 38.95
N THR A 45 26.06 -37.27 40.07
CA THR A 45 26.29 -35.96 40.68
C THR A 45 27.07 -35.07 39.70
N ALA A 46 26.45 -34.02 39.18
CA ALA A 46 27.14 -32.99 38.41
C ALA A 46 27.69 -31.92 39.37
N THR A 47 29.02 -31.87 39.48
CA THR A 47 29.74 -30.84 40.23
C THR A 47 29.59 -29.51 39.51
N VAL A 48 28.90 -28.55 40.14
CA VAL A 48 28.80 -27.16 39.65
C VAL A 48 30.16 -26.49 39.83
N THR A 49 30.87 -26.25 38.72
CA THR A 49 31.99 -25.31 38.70
C THR A 49 31.44 -23.96 38.25
N THR A 50 31.30 -23.02 39.19
CA THR A 50 30.91 -21.63 38.92
C THR A 50 32.02 -20.94 38.12
N GLN A 51 31.80 -20.78 36.82
CA GLN A 51 32.55 -19.87 35.96
C GLN A 51 31.99 -18.45 36.12
N PRO A 52 32.82 -17.41 36.30
CA PRO A 52 32.32 -16.03 36.32
C PRO A 52 31.74 -15.68 34.95
N ALA A 53 30.45 -15.35 34.90
CA ALA A 53 29.84 -14.75 33.72
C ALA A 53 30.46 -13.36 33.50
N THR A 54 31.35 -13.27 32.52
CA THR A 54 31.82 -11.98 32.01
C THR A 54 30.70 -11.43 31.14
N SER A 55 29.88 -10.54 31.71
CA SER A 55 28.88 -9.77 30.97
C SER A 55 29.60 -8.88 29.96
N ALA A 56 29.70 -9.33 28.72
CA ALA A 56 30.07 -8.49 27.60
C ALA A 56 28.92 -7.49 27.38
N SER A 57 29.10 -6.27 27.90
CA SER A 57 28.24 -5.14 27.60
C SER A 57 28.42 -4.81 26.11
N VAL A 58 27.50 -5.27 25.27
CA VAL A 58 27.36 -4.79 23.90
C VAL A 58 26.91 -3.34 24.00
N THR A 59 27.87 -2.41 23.89
CA THR A 59 27.58 -1.01 23.63
C THR A 59 26.94 -0.94 22.24
N GLN A 60 25.61 -0.95 22.18
CA GLN A 60 24.91 -0.49 20.99
C GLN A 60 25.23 1.00 20.85
N THR A 61 26.08 1.33 19.89
CA THR A 61 26.29 2.72 19.46
C THR A 61 24.99 3.19 18.82
N SER A 62 24.09 3.77 19.62
CA SER A 62 22.95 4.53 19.12
C SER A 62 23.51 5.74 18.38
N HIS A 63 23.66 5.63 17.06
CA HIS A 63 23.88 6.80 16.23
C HIS A 63 22.64 7.67 16.35
N THR A 64 22.71 8.74 17.15
CA THR A 64 21.63 9.72 17.24
C THR A 64 21.65 10.51 15.94
N VAL A 65 20.90 10.06 14.94
CA VAL A 65 20.63 10.86 13.76
C VAL A 65 19.83 12.07 14.25
N SER A 66 20.32 13.28 13.96
CA SER A 66 19.61 14.51 14.31
C SER A 66 18.22 14.51 13.67
N PRO A 67 17.16 14.91 14.40
CA PRO A 67 15.82 14.96 13.84
C PRO A 67 15.77 15.96 12.67
N ILE A 68 15.00 15.64 11.63
CA ILE A 68 14.76 16.59 10.53
C ILE A 68 14.04 17.82 11.11
N PRO A 69 14.58 19.04 10.95
CA PRO A 69 13.84 20.23 11.34
C PRO A 69 12.64 20.41 10.41
N ILE A 70 11.45 20.52 10.99
CA ILE A 70 10.21 20.80 10.25
C ILE A 70 9.84 22.26 10.51
N GLY A 71 9.81 23.07 9.44
CA GLY A 71 9.47 24.47 9.50
C GLY A 71 8.02 24.67 9.92
N ALA A 72 7.80 25.73 10.69
CA ALA A 72 6.49 26.07 11.24
C ALA A 72 5.46 26.32 10.13
N VAL A 73 4.19 26.03 10.44
CA VAL A 73 3.04 26.27 9.57
C VAL A 73 2.14 27.29 10.27
N PRO A 74 2.22 28.59 9.93
CA PRO A 74 1.37 29.61 10.55
C PRO A 74 -0.12 29.26 10.42
N GLY A 75 -0.83 29.25 11.53
CA GLY A 75 -2.26 28.94 11.59
C GLY A 75 -2.60 27.44 11.68
N ASN A 76 -1.63 26.53 11.51
CA ASN A 76 -1.86 25.08 11.59
C ASN A 76 -0.65 24.32 12.21
N PRO A 77 -0.38 24.51 13.52
CA PRO A 77 0.74 23.82 14.18
C PRO A 77 0.57 22.30 14.26
N ASP A 78 -0.66 21.79 14.22
CA ASP A 78 -0.95 20.36 14.28
C ASP A 78 -0.35 19.58 13.10
N ALA A 79 -0.17 20.24 11.95
CA ALA A 79 0.48 19.66 10.79
C ALA A 79 1.94 19.25 11.07
N VAL A 80 2.69 20.08 11.80
CA VAL A 80 4.07 19.79 12.20
C VAL A 80 4.09 18.62 13.18
N THR A 81 3.18 18.63 14.15
CA THR A 81 3.05 17.55 15.15
C THR A 81 2.74 16.20 14.50
N ALA A 82 1.78 16.17 13.56
CA ALA A 82 1.39 14.95 12.86
C ALA A 82 2.46 14.42 11.91
N LEU A 83 3.26 15.30 11.30
CA LEU A 83 4.31 14.92 10.34
C LEU A 83 5.61 14.47 11.01
N SER A 84 5.90 14.97 12.21
CA SER A 84 7.10 14.66 12.99
C SER A 84 7.41 13.16 13.12
N PRO A 85 6.46 12.26 13.48
CA PRO A 85 6.77 10.84 13.59
C PRO A 85 7.14 10.21 12.24
N TRP A 86 6.48 10.61 11.14
CA TRP A 86 6.85 10.14 9.81
C TRP A 86 8.26 10.61 9.41
N ALA A 87 8.61 11.85 9.70
CA ALA A 87 9.95 12.38 9.40
C ALA A 87 11.05 11.64 10.20
N ALA A 88 10.75 11.23 11.44
CA ALA A 88 11.64 10.39 12.22
C ALA A 88 11.78 8.98 11.62
N ASP A 89 10.69 8.37 11.18
CA ASP A 89 10.72 7.06 10.53
C ASP A 89 11.44 7.10 9.17
N LEU A 90 11.32 8.20 8.41
CA LEU A 90 12.04 8.39 7.14
C LEU A 90 13.57 8.21 7.30
N LEU A 91 14.13 8.67 8.42
CA LEU A 91 15.56 8.55 8.70
C LEU A 91 15.96 7.19 9.26
N ASN A 92 15.09 6.58 10.07
CA ASN A 92 15.49 5.49 10.97
C ASN A 92 14.86 4.14 10.65
N ALA A 93 13.78 4.10 9.85
CA ALA A 93 13.02 2.89 9.56
C ALA A 93 13.33 2.36 8.16
N ASP A 94 13.11 1.06 7.99
CA ASP A 94 13.06 0.41 6.69
C ASP A 94 11.84 0.92 5.89
N ILE A 95 11.97 0.98 4.57
CA ILE A 95 10.89 1.44 3.68
C ILE A 95 9.59 0.64 3.88
N THR A 96 9.69 -0.64 4.24
CA THR A 96 8.53 -1.51 4.53
C THR A 96 7.73 -1.06 5.74
N VAL A 97 8.36 -0.43 6.73
CA VAL A 97 7.67 0.17 7.88
C VAL A 97 6.88 1.39 7.44
N LEU A 98 7.47 2.22 6.56
CA LEU A 98 6.78 3.36 5.97
C LEU A 98 5.61 2.91 5.10
N GLU A 99 5.76 1.84 4.31
CA GLU A 99 4.66 1.24 3.53
C GLU A 99 3.49 0.79 4.40
N GLN A 100 3.78 0.16 5.54
CA GLN A 100 2.75 -0.27 6.49
C GLN A 100 2.04 0.90 7.18
N LYS A 101 2.79 1.94 7.57
CA LYS A 101 2.21 3.12 8.24
C LYS A 101 1.48 4.03 7.26
N CYS A 102 1.98 4.15 6.03
CA CYS A 102 1.41 4.95 4.95
C CYS A 102 0.49 4.16 4.02
N TRP A 103 -0.32 3.31 4.63
CA TRP A 103 -1.22 2.38 3.96
C TRP A 103 -2.27 3.03 3.05
N THR A 104 -2.49 4.35 3.13
CA THR A 104 -3.40 5.10 2.24
C THR A 104 -2.82 5.29 0.84
N MET A 105 -1.50 5.20 0.68
CA MET A 105 -0.78 5.28 -0.60
C MET A 105 -0.47 3.89 -1.16
N ALA A 106 -0.37 3.82 -2.48
CA ALA A 106 0.08 2.60 -3.14
C ALA A 106 1.54 2.31 -2.73
N PRO A 107 1.88 1.08 -2.28
CA PRO A 107 3.22 0.76 -1.78
C PRO A 107 4.35 1.13 -2.75
N GLN A 108 4.17 0.87 -4.04
CA GLN A 108 5.16 1.21 -5.08
C GLN A 108 5.50 2.72 -5.10
N ASN A 109 4.52 3.59 -4.85
CA ASN A 109 4.76 5.03 -4.86
C ASN A 109 5.60 5.47 -3.65
N ILE A 110 5.53 4.76 -2.53
CA ILE A 110 6.23 5.12 -1.30
C ILE A 110 7.74 5.00 -1.48
N ASP A 111 8.21 3.92 -2.11
CA ASP A 111 9.62 3.70 -2.41
C ASP A 111 10.19 4.82 -3.30
N GLU A 112 9.49 5.13 -4.40
CA GLU A 112 9.91 6.18 -5.34
C GLU A 112 9.89 7.57 -4.70
N MET A 113 8.83 7.90 -3.95
CA MET A 113 8.65 9.23 -3.37
C MET A 113 9.59 9.51 -2.21
N TYR A 114 9.99 8.49 -1.45
CA TYR A 114 10.80 8.64 -0.23
C TYR A 114 12.28 8.33 -0.43
N ALA A 115 12.70 8.10 -1.67
CA ALA A 115 14.09 7.78 -2.01
C ALA A 115 15.07 8.92 -1.69
N ASP A 116 14.75 10.16 -2.03
CA ASP A 116 15.63 11.33 -1.83
C ASP A 116 15.38 12.02 -0.48
N LYS A 117 15.93 11.42 0.57
CA LYS A 117 15.77 11.89 1.96
C LYS A 117 16.34 13.29 2.18
N ASP A 118 17.43 13.64 1.50
CA ASP A 118 18.07 14.96 1.65
C ASP A 118 17.22 16.06 1.01
N ALA A 119 16.65 15.82 -0.18
CA ALA A 119 15.72 16.75 -0.81
C ALA A 119 14.45 16.94 0.03
N ILE A 120 13.93 15.87 0.63
CA ILE A 120 12.79 15.92 1.56
C ILE A 120 13.15 16.74 2.79
N ALA A 121 14.29 16.47 3.43
CA ALA A 121 14.72 17.20 4.62
C ALA A 121 14.92 18.70 4.33
N ALA A 122 15.49 19.04 3.18
CA ALA A 122 15.64 20.42 2.74
C ALA A 122 14.29 21.12 2.50
N ALA A 123 13.30 20.39 1.97
CA ALA A 123 11.95 20.91 1.82
C ALA A 123 11.28 21.15 3.19
N LEU A 124 11.32 20.18 4.08
CA LEU A 124 10.73 20.29 5.41
C LEU A 124 11.35 21.41 6.25
N ALA A 125 12.62 21.75 6.04
CA ALA A 125 13.28 22.83 6.75
C ALA A 125 12.73 24.24 6.40
N THR A 126 11.97 24.39 5.31
CA THR A 126 11.34 25.67 4.95
C THR A 126 10.03 25.88 5.72
N PRO A 127 9.54 27.12 5.92
CA PRO A 127 8.22 27.33 6.49
C PRO A 127 7.12 26.71 5.62
N GLY A 128 6.18 26.00 6.23
CA GLY A 128 5.07 25.39 5.51
C GLY A 128 3.91 26.36 5.27
N ILE A 129 3.13 26.10 4.23
CA ILE A 129 1.95 26.87 3.83
C ILE A 129 0.69 26.03 4.05
N ASP A 130 -0.27 26.57 4.80
CA ASP A 130 -1.58 25.94 5.01
C ASP A 130 -2.50 26.23 3.81
N GLY A 131 -2.45 25.36 2.80
CA GLY A 131 -3.28 25.46 1.60
C GLY A 131 -4.71 24.94 1.81
N GLN A 132 -5.55 25.05 0.78
CA GLN A 132 -6.95 24.63 0.85
C GLN A 132 -7.12 23.13 1.17
N PHE A 133 -6.32 22.27 0.53
CA PHE A 133 -6.46 20.81 0.62
C PHE A 133 -5.29 20.11 1.34
N ALA A 134 -4.16 20.79 1.46
CA ALA A 134 -2.95 20.23 2.04
C ALA A 134 -2.07 21.32 2.65
N VAL A 135 -1.24 20.91 3.60
CA VAL A 135 -0.10 21.71 4.08
C VAL A 135 1.10 21.36 3.23
N ILE A 136 1.83 22.37 2.75
CA ILE A 136 2.89 22.22 1.77
C ILE A 136 4.18 22.83 2.28
N TRP A 137 5.27 22.07 2.21
CA TRP A 137 6.64 22.53 2.40
C TRP A 137 7.37 22.42 1.07
N THR A 138 7.91 23.54 0.58
CA THR A 138 8.58 23.57 -0.73
C THR A 138 10.06 23.83 -0.52
N GLY A 139 10.88 22.88 -0.96
CA GLY A 139 12.33 22.99 -1.00
C GLY A 139 12.85 23.32 -2.41
N PRO A 140 14.17 23.34 -2.58
CA PRO A 140 14.79 23.60 -3.88
C PRO A 140 14.55 22.46 -4.90
N VAL A 141 14.43 21.21 -4.43
CA VAL A 141 14.34 20.02 -5.30
C VAL A 141 13.01 19.29 -5.14
N ALA A 142 12.51 19.16 -3.91
CA ALA A 142 11.27 18.47 -3.61
C ALA A 142 10.24 19.39 -2.96
N THR A 143 8.98 19.04 -3.15
CA THR A 143 7.82 19.56 -2.43
C THR A 143 7.22 18.43 -1.63
N VAL A 144 6.94 18.69 -0.35
CA VAL A 144 6.26 17.77 0.57
C VAL A 144 4.87 18.31 0.85
N SER A 145 3.84 17.49 0.62
CA SER A 145 2.43 17.87 0.78
C SER A 145 1.69 16.88 1.65
N VAL A 146 1.02 17.37 2.68
CA VAL A 146 0.25 16.55 3.63
C VAL A 146 -1.22 16.92 3.57
N LYS A 147 -2.07 15.93 3.29
CA LYS A 147 -3.54 16.11 3.25
C LYS A 147 -4.12 16.31 4.65
N ARG A 148 -5.29 16.94 4.72
CA ARG A 148 -5.97 17.24 6.01
C ARG A 148 -6.35 15.99 6.81
N ASN A 149 -6.81 14.94 6.14
CA ASN A 149 -7.15 13.68 6.79
C ASN A 149 -5.92 12.96 7.37
N GLU A 150 -4.76 13.08 6.72
CA GLU A 150 -3.48 12.59 7.21
C GLU A 150 -3.01 13.39 8.45
N ILE A 151 -3.20 14.71 8.47
CA ILE A 151 -2.90 15.53 9.66
C ILE A 151 -3.79 15.11 10.84
N ALA A 152 -5.08 14.91 10.59
CA ALA A 152 -6.03 14.51 11.62
C ALA A 152 -5.79 13.09 12.18
N SER A 153 -4.99 12.25 11.51
CA SER A 153 -4.65 10.91 11.97
C SER A 153 -3.59 10.92 13.09
N GLY A 154 -2.80 11.99 13.19
CA GLY A 154 -1.64 12.09 14.08
C GLY A 154 -0.37 11.41 13.57
N TYR A 155 -0.45 10.66 12.46
CA TYR A 155 0.70 10.17 11.70
C TYR A 155 0.48 10.54 10.23
N ALA A 156 1.01 11.69 9.84
CA ALA A 156 0.78 12.26 8.52
C ALA A 156 1.71 11.66 7.48
N CYS A 157 1.15 10.92 6.52
CA CYS A 157 1.90 10.40 5.38
C CYS A 157 1.88 11.40 4.21
N PRO A 158 3.00 12.09 3.94
CA PRO A 158 3.03 13.09 2.88
C PRO A 158 3.14 12.47 1.50
N ARG A 159 2.70 13.23 0.50
CA ARG A 159 3.21 13.06 -0.86
C ARG A 159 4.45 13.92 -1.08
N VAL A 160 5.44 13.36 -1.78
CA VAL A 160 6.67 14.05 -2.20
C VAL A 160 6.72 14.05 -3.71
N TYR A 161 7.02 15.20 -4.30
CA TYR A 161 7.11 15.39 -5.75
C TYR A 161 8.10 16.51 -6.10
N PRO A 162 8.63 16.57 -7.33
CA PRO A 162 9.59 17.60 -7.72
C PRO A 162 9.06 19.03 -7.52
N THR A 163 9.91 19.95 -7.08
CA THR A 163 9.58 21.37 -6.99
C THR A 163 9.15 21.92 -8.36
N GLY A 164 8.06 22.70 -8.37
CA GLY A 164 7.49 23.26 -9.60
C GLY A 164 6.58 22.31 -10.38
N SER A 165 6.33 21.11 -9.86
CA SER A 165 5.29 20.19 -10.36
C SER A 165 4.11 20.11 -9.39
N ASP A 166 2.99 19.58 -9.85
CA ASP A 166 1.84 19.28 -9.00
C ASP A 166 1.96 17.87 -8.39
N ALA A 167 1.27 17.65 -7.28
CA ALA A 167 1.09 16.32 -6.70
C ALA A 167 0.29 15.44 -7.68
N ALA A 168 0.98 14.72 -8.56
CA ALA A 168 0.35 13.81 -9.50
C ALA A 168 -0.11 12.53 -8.79
N PHE A 169 -1.32 12.08 -9.09
CA PHE A 169 -1.79 10.74 -8.79
C PHE A 169 -1.64 9.88 -10.04
N ASN A 170 -1.16 8.65 -9.87
CA ASN A 170 -0.88 7.75 -10.98
C ASN A 170 -1.80 6.52 -10.97
N ASP A 171 -1.61 5.65 -11.96
CA ASP A 171 -2.37 4.42 -12.08
C ASP A 171 -2.26 3.51 -10.84
N ALA A 172 -1.13 3.52 -10.13
CA ALA A 172 -0.98 2.74 -8.91
C ALA A 172 -1.86 3.29 -7.77
N ASP A 173 -1.98 4.61 -7.64
CA ASP A 173 -2.93 5.23 -6.70
C ASP A 173 -4.38 4.85 -7.03
N ALA A 174 -4.74 4.83 -8.32
CA ALA A 174 -6.07 4.44 -8.77
C ALA A 174 -6.40 2.97 -8.43
N ARG A 175 -5.48 2.04 -8.72
CA ARG A 175 -5.63 0.62 -8.36
C ARG A 175 -5.73 0.44 -6.84
N HIS A 176 -4.91 1.16 -6.08
CA HIS A 176 -4.92 1.06 -4.63
C HIS A 176 -6.21 1.62 -4.01
N ALA A 177 -6.80 2.66 -4.60
CA ALA A 177 -8.13 3.14 -4.19
C ALA A 177 -9.21 2.05 -4.37
N VAL A 178 -9.21 1.35 -5.51
CA VAL A 178 -10.12 0.21 -5.76
C VAL A 178 -9.87 -0.94 -4.81
N ARG A 179 -8.59 -1.32 -4.60
CA ARG A 179 -8.19 -2.34 -3.63
C ARG A 179 -8.72 -2.04 -2.25
N ARG A 180 -8.51 -0.82 -1.75
CA ARG A 180 -9.00 -0.38 -0.42
C ARG A 180 -10.51 -0.44 -0.35
N TYR A 181 -11.21 0.05 -1.37
CA TYR A 181 -12.67 0.02 -1.41
C TYR A 181 -13.23 -1.40 -1.37
N LEU A 182 -12.68 -2.32 -2.19
CA LEU A 182 -13.08 -3.73 -2.19
C LEU A 182 -12.73 -4.43 -0.88
N SER A 183 -11.55 -4.13 -0.31
CA SER A 183 -11.10 -4.64 0.98
C SER A 183 -12.06 -4.26 2.11
N ARG A 184 -12.52 -3.00 2.16
CA ARG A 184 -13.59 -2.58 3.08
C ARG A 184 -14.87 -3.37 2.85
N PHE A 185 -15.28 -3.50 1.59
CA PHE A 185 -16.55 -4.11 1.24
C PHE A 185 -16.64 -5.59 1.66
N VAL A 186 -15.54 -6.33 1.54
CA VAL A 186 -15.47 -7.75 1.96
C VAL A 186 -15.11 -7.93 3.45
N GLY A 187 -15.08 -6.85 4.22
CA GLY A 187 -14.82 -6.89 5.67
C GLY A 187 -13.36 -7.14 6.06
N LYS A 188 -12.42 -6.90 5.14
CA LYS A 188 -10.98 -7.06 5.36
C LYS A 188 -10.23 -5.78 4.94
N PRO A 189 -10.53 -4.62 5.57
CA PRO A 189 -9.92 -3.36 5.17
C PRO A 189 -8.39 -3.42 5.30
N VAL A 190 -7.68 -2.68 4.44
CA VAL A 190 -6.21 -2.63 4.45
C VAL A 190 -5.66 -2.18 5.80
N ASN A 191 -6.41 -1.32 6.50
CA ASN A 191 -6.16 -0.90 7.86
C ASN A 191 -7.49 -0.78 8.61
N ALA A 192 -7.53 -1.04 9.92
CA ALA A 192 -8.77 -0.89 10.70
C ALA A 192 -9.31 0.56 10.72
N ALA A 193 -8.46 1.56 10.51
CA ALA A 193 -8.84 2.96 10.40
C ALA A 193 -9.30 3.36 8.98
N ASP A 194 -9.25 2.44 8.01
CA ASP A 194 -9.69 2.64 6.63
C ASP A 194 -11.21 2.63 6.54
N VAL A 195 -11.82 3.75 6.93
CA VAL A 195 -13.27 3.96 6.97
C VAL A 195 -13.65 5.20 6.17
N GLU A 196 -14.88 5.22 5.63
CA GLU A 196 -15.32 6.24 4.68
C GLU A 196 -15.40 7.66 5.29
N ASP A 197 -15.63 7.78 6.60
CA ASP A 197 -15.69 9.08 7.28
C ASP A 197 -14.33 9.79 7.41
N LYS A 198 -13.24 9.01 7.53
CA LYS A 198 -11.86 9.50 7.68
C LYS A 198 -11.09 9.52 6.37
N TYR A 199 -11.29 8.48 5.56
CA TYR A 199 -10.56 8.29 4.30
C TYR A 199 -11.57 7.95 3.21
N ARG A 200 -12.10 8.98 2.57
CA ARG A 200 -13.17 8.83 1.59
C ARG A 200 -12.66 8.14 0.33
N LEU A 201 -13.39 7.11 -0.10
CA LEU A 201 -13.13 6.41 -1.36
C LEU A 201 -14.31 6.54 -2.32
N VAL A 202 -15.46 7.08 -1.89
CA VAL A 202 -16.60 7.36 -2.76
C VAL A 202 -16.66 8.86 -3.07
N CYS A 203 -16.69 9.20 -4.36
CA CYS A 203 -16.76 10.58 -4.78
C CYS A 203 -18.08 11.22 -4.33
N ALA A 204 -18.03 12.42 -3.74
CA ALA A 204 -19.24 13.15 -3.33
C ALA A 204 -20.15 13.42 -4.54
N GLY A 205 -21.46 13.19 -4.36
CA GLY A 205 -22.47 13.46 -5.38
C GLY A 205 -22.42 12.56 -6.63
N SER A 206 -21.58 11.52 -6.60
CA SER A 206 -21.40 10.60 -7.73
C SER A 206 -22.52 9.58 -7.90
N THR A 207 -22.53 8.84 -9.02
CA THR A 207 -23.48 7.75 -9.27
C THR A 207 -23.40 6.69 -8.18
N LEU A 208 -22.19 6.34 -7.73
CA LEU A 208 -21.97 5.39 -6.65
C LEU A 208 -22.47 5.94 -5.32
N ALA A 209 -22.21 7.21 -5.01
CA ALA A 209 -22.71 7.83 -3.77
C ALA A 209 -24.25 7.76 -3.67
N ASN A 210 -24.94 7.92 -4.81
CA ASN A 210 -26.40 7.83 -4.89
C ASN A 210 -26.91 6.38 -4.97
N ASN A 211 -26.03 5.40 -5.21
CA ASN A 211 -26.37 3.99 -5.37
C ASN A 211 -25.30 3.09 -4.69
N PRO A 212 -25.17 3.11 -3.35
CA PRO A 212 -24.08 2.40 -2.67
C PRO A 212 -24.16 0.86 -2.81
N GLY A 213 -25.32 0.32 -3.19
CA GLY A 213 -25.56 -1.12 -3.33
C GLY A 213 -24.93 -1.81 -4.53
N ARG A 214 -24.08 -1.13 -5.33
CA ARG A 214 -23.49 -1.67 -6.59
C ARG A 214 -22.67 -2.94 -6.41
N LEU A 215 -22.12 -3.18 -5.22
CA LEU A 215 -21.36 -4.40 -4.89
C LEU A 215 -22.11 -5.37 -3.99
N THR A 216 -23.40 -5.16 -3.72
CA THR A 216 -24.18 -6.02 -2.80
C THR A 216 -24.02 -7.50 -3.18
N GLY A 217 -23.69 -8.33 -2.19
CA GLY A 217 -23.46 -9.77 -2.38
C GLY A 217 -22.03 -10.14 -2.79
N THR A 218 -21.12 -9.18 -2.93
CA THR A 218 -19.68 -9.43 -3.11
C THR A 218 -19.09 -10.07 -1.86
N THR A 219 -18.32 -11.14 -2.03
CA THR A 219 -17.64 -11.88 -0.96
C THR A 219 -16.12 -11.94 -1.12
N GLY A 220 -15.60 -11.65 -2.31
CA GLY A 220 -14.17 -11.66 -2.59
C GLY A 220 -13.81 -10.89 -3.86
N PHE A 221 -12.52 -10.68 -4.06
CA PHE A 221 -11.95 -10.11 -5.28
C PHE A 221 -10.52 -10.61 -5.44
N GLU A 222 -10.02 -10.62 -6.68
CA GLU A 222 -8.65 -11.04 -7.00
C GLU A 222 -7.71 -9.82 -6.99
N ASP A 223 -7.05 -9.56 -5.85
CA ASP A 223 -6.20 -8.36 -5.64
C ASP A 223 -5.08 -8.23 -6.70
N ALA A 224 -4.48 -9.36 -7.08
CA ALA A 224 -3.41 -9.41 -8.07
C ALA A 224 -3.88 -9.12 -9.50
N GLU A 225 -5.18 -9.18 -9.76
CA GLU A 225 -5.79 -8.94 -11.08
C GLU A 225 -6.45 -7.56 -11.19
N ILE A 226 -6.22 -6.68 -10.22
CA ILE A 226 -6.64 -5.27 -10.34
C ILE A 226 -5.76 -4.58 -11.37
N THR A 227 -6.36 -4.07 -12.45
CA THR A 227 -5.63 -3.45 -13.56
C THR A 227 -6.24 -2.10 -13.94
N THR A 228 -5.41 -1.15 -14.38
CA THR A 228 -5.88 0.10 -14.96
C THR A 228 -6.17 -0.13 -16.45
N SER A 229 -7.40 0.12 -16.90
CA SER A 229 -7.81 -0.02 -18.31
C SER A 229 -7.74 1.29 -19.09
N GLY A 230 -7.68 2.42 -18.38
CA GLY A 230 -7.43 3.74 -18.97
C GLY A 230 -7.21 4.80 -17.90
N SER A 231 -6.46 5.84 -18.22
CA SER A 231 -6.29 7.02 -17.36
C SER A 231 -6.13 8.27 -18.21
N SER A 232 -6.60 9.38 -17.66
CA SER A 232 -6.49 10.73 -18.23
C SER A 232 -6.36 11.74 -17.10
N ASP A 233 -6.11 13.01 -17.43
CA ASP A 233 -5.94 14.05 -16.42
C ASP A 233 -7.13 14.11 -15.46
N GLY A 234 -6.91 13.68 -14.22
CA GLY A 234 -7.92 13.68 -13.17
C GLY A 234 -8.84 12.46 -13.11
N PHE A 235 -8.75 11.50 -14.04
CA PHE A 235 -9.65 10.35 -14.12
C PHE A 235 -8.91 9.04 -14.36
N ALA A 236 -9.48 7.94 -13.89
CA ALA A 236 -8.97 6.61 -14.17
C ALA A 236 -10.11 5.60 -14.27
N THR A 237 -9.90 4.57 -15.06
CA THR A 237 -10.75 3.39 -15.14
C THR A 237 -9.94 2.19 -14.70
N VAL A 238 -10.43 1.48 -13.68
CA VAL A 238 -9.78 0.30 -13.11
C VAL A 238 -10.74 -0.87 -13.20
N THR A 239 -10.24 -2.04 -13.55
CA THR A 239 -11.00 -3.29 -13.57
C THR A 239 -10.52 -4.22 -12.48
N ALA A 240 -11.44 -4.96 -11.86
CA ALA A 240 -11.11 -6.00 -10.88
C ALA A 240 -12.08 -7.18 -11.00
N PRO A 241 -11.60 -8.44 -10.94
CA PRO A 241 -12.46 -9.61 -10.79
C PRO A 241 -13.09 -9.63 -9.39
N VAL A 242 -14.41 -9.74 -9.33
CA VAL A 242 -15.19 -9.72 -8.09
C VAL A 242 -16.05 -10.97 -8.00
N THR A 243 -15.97 -11.66 -6.86
CA THR A 243 -16.69 -12.91 -6.59
C THR A 243 -17.91 -12.64 -5.71
N ASN A 244 -19.08 -13.10 -6.13
CA ASN A 244 -20.33 -12.94 -5.38
C ASN A 244 -20.59 -14.11 -4.41
N SER A 245 -21.67 -14.02 -3.63
CA SER A 245 -22.08 -15.04 -2.66
C SER A 245 -22.44 -16.40 -3.26
N SER A 246 -22.69 -16.46 -4.57
CA SER A 246 -22.91 -17.69 -5.31
C SER A 246 -21.61 -18.31 -5.85
N GLY A 247 -20.45 -17.71 -5.55
CA GLY A 247 -19.14 -18.15 -6.02
C GLY A 247 -18.85 -17.80 -7.49
N ILE A 248 -19.65 -16.93 -8.11
CA ILE A 248 -19.43 -16.50 -9.49
C ILE A 248 -18.51 -15.28 -9.48
N THR A 249 -17.41 -15.36 -10.22
CA THR A 249 -16.48 -14.25 -10.46
C THR A 249 -16.83 -13.55 -11.77
N ALA A 250 -16.93 -12.23 -11.72
CA ALA A 250 -17.09 -11.37 -12.88
C ALA A 250 -16.20 -10.14 -12.75
N THR A 251 -15.61 -9.70 -13.85
CA THR A 251 -14.90 -8.43 -13.89
C THR A 251 -15.88 -7.29 -13.62
N LYS A 252 -15.46 -6.33 -12.81
CA LYS A 252 -16.15 -5.06 -12.59
C LYS A 252 -15.25 -3.92 -13.03
N GLU A 253 -15.85 -2.88 -13.59
CA GLU A 253 -15.17 -1.66 -13.94
C GLU A 253 -15.52 -0.56 -12.94
N PHE A 254 -14.49 0.13 -12.47
CA PHE A 254 -14.55 1.22 -11.52
C PHE A 254 -14.12 2.49 -12.23
N SER A 255 -15.02 3.48 -12.28
CA SER A 255 -14.69 4.82 -12.77
C SER A 255 -14.24 5.67 -11.59
N LEU A 256 -13.06 6.27 -11.68
CA LEU A 256 -12.45 7.08 -10.63
C LEU A 256 -12.23 8.52 -11.08
N ALA A 257 -12.25 9.43 -10.12
CA ALA A 257 -11.87 10.83 -10.28
C ALA A 257 -10.97 11.27 -9.11
N ILE A 258 -10.08 12.23 -9.34
CA ILE A 258 -9.28 12.83 -8.27
C ILE A 258 -10.17 13.78 -7.46
N GLY A 259 -10.27 13.50 -6.16
CA GLY A 259 -10.90 14.36 -5.16
C GLY A 259 -9.87 14.93 -4.15
N PRO A 260 -10.34 15.59 -3.08
CA PRO A 260 -9.47 16.20 -2.07
C PRO A 260 -8.52 15.20 -1.40
N ASP A 261 -8.95 13.94 -1.26
CA ASP A 261 -8.21 12.88 -0.59
C ASP A 261 -7.44 11.97 -1.56
N GLY A 262 -7.36 12.33 -2.86
CA GLY A 262 -6.83 11.49 -3.93
C GLY A 262 -7.94 10.85 -4.77
N TYR A 263 -7.65 9.74 -5.45
CA TYR A 263 -8.68 9.04 -6.23
C TYR A 263 -9.85 8.58 -5.35
N CYS A 264 -11.06 8.89 -5.81
CA CYS A 264 -12.32 8.35 -5.32
C CYS A 264 -13.06 7.66 -6.47
N ILE A 265 -13.95 6.73 -6.14
CA ILE A 265 -14.76 5.97 -7.08
C ILE A 265 -16.08 6.72 -7.31
N ALA A 266 -16.38 7.00 -8.57
CA ALA A 266 -17.56 7.71 -9.03
C ALA A 266 -18.70 6.78 -9.46
N ASP A 267 -18.37 5.63 -10.08
CA ASP A 267 -19.36 4.61 -10.46
C ASP A 267 -18.72 3.22 -10.57
N ILE A 268 -19.57 2.20 -10.57
CA ILE A 268 -19.19 0.80 -10.77
C ILE A 268 -20.12 0.17 -11.81
N SER A 269 -19.53 -0.29 -12.91
CA SER A 269 -20.22 -0.95 -14.03
C SER A 269 -19.93 -2.46 -14.07
N PRO A 270 -20.84 -3.25 -14.68
CA PRO A 270 -20.61 -4.66 -14.97
C PRO A 270 -19.43 -4.92 -15.90
#